data_AF-B2A970-F1
#
_entry.id   AF-B2A970-F1
#
_cell.length_a   1.000
_cell.length_b   1.000
_cell.length_c   1.000
_cell.angle_alpha   90.00
_cell.angle_beta   90.00
_cell.angle_gamma   90.00
#
_symmetry.space_group_name_H-M   'P 1'
#
loop_
_entity.id
_entity.type
_entity.pdbx_description
1 polymer ?
#
loop_
_entity_poly.entity_id
_entity_poly.type
_entity_poly.pdbx_seq_one_letter_code
_entity_poly.pdbx_strand_id
1 'polypeptide(L)'
;MPSLKEQLKLRIESEVQTQIHVGRSFAMRLETRAYSDLHGTNEVNSGPLSLKGRGNAISISPREQLQAVSAHWSSNPSFPSNLQPHLRPNITTQSQHHQPLPSRPYHLHITAITMSAGPVHPSSEPARWKYLDRIRTRPGPFTTPEMFSGETSAEAMDKMKILVIGAGGLGCELLKNLALSGFKNIHVIDMDTIDISNLNRQFLFRQSDVGKFKAEVAAAFVEKRVKGVKITPHNCKIQDFDEDFYMQFQIVVCGLDSIEARRWINATLVNMVDETVEDSYKPLIDGGTEGFKGQARVILPTITSCLECQLDMHAPRAAVPLCTLASIPRQPEHCIEWAHVIAWDKEKPFPQLDKDDPEHITWLYQKALLRAKEFNISGVTYSLTQGVVKNIIPAIAATNSVIAAACCNEALKIATNCAPYLGYPENNYMMYSGNDSIYTYTFKHEKKDDCPVCGVSARELAVDPKWTLQELVDSFAARPEAQLKKPSVRAEGKTLYMQSPPSLEEQTRPNLEKTLAEGLGLMDGQEIGVTDPAFATVSFKFRLKFT
;
A
#
# COMPACT_ATOMS: atom_id res chain seq x y z
N MET A 1 -14.39 55.58 1.57
CA MET A 1 -14.66 54.22 2.07
C MET A 1 -13.59 53.30 1.50
N PRO A 2 -12.86 52.52 2.30
CA PRO A 2 -11.82 51.63 1.80
C PRO A 2 -12.43 50.45 1.04
N SER A 3 -11.70 49.93 0.05
CA SER A 3 -12.17 48.86 -0.83
C SER A 3 -12.33 47.52 -0.09
N LEU A 4 -13.19 46.63 -0.59
CA LEU A 4 -13.46 45.30 -0.02
C LEU A 4 -12.17 44.46 0.20
N LYS A 5 -11.13 44.71 -0.61
CA LYS A 5 -9.80 44.09 -0.50
C LYS A 5 -9.00 44.57 0.70
N GLU A 6 -9.11 45.85 1.07
CA GLU A 6 -8.44 46.41 2.26
C GLU A 6 -9.14 46.00 3.55
N GLN A 7 -10.47 45.84 3.50
CA GLN A 7 -11.26 45.32 4.63
C GLN A 7 -10.95 43.83 4.91
N LEU A 8 -10.67 43.03 3.87
CA LEU A 8 -10.29 41.62 4.01
C LEU A 8 -8.85 41.48 4.56
N LYS A 9 -7.93 42.34 4.13
CA LYS A 9 -6.53 42.34 4.61
C LYS A 9 -6.44 42.70 6.10
N LEU A 10 -7.18 43.72 6.55
CA LEU A 10 -7.25 44.12 7.96
C LEU A 10 -7.93 43.06 8.86
N ARG A 11 -8.83 42.25 8.29
CA ARG A 11 -9.50 41.16 9.01
C ARG A 11 -8.59 39.93 9.19
N ILE A 12 -7.79 39.61 8.18
CA ILE A 12 -6.78 38.54 8.22
C ILE A 12 -5.61 38.92 9.14
N GLU A 13 -5.16 40.18 9.12
CA GLU A 13 -4.10 40.65 10.01
C GLU A 13 -4.53 40.63 11.50
N SER A 14 -5.80 40.92 11.81
CA SER A 14 -6.30 40.86 13.19
C SER A 14 -6.52 39.43 13.71
N GLU A 15 -6.90 38.48 12.84
CA GLU A 15 -7.04 37.05 13.21
C GLU A 15 -5.68 36.37 13.45
N VAL A 16 -4.66 36.71 12.65
CA VAL A 16 -3.28 36.22 12.85
C VAL A 16 -2.68 36.78 14.15
N GLN A 17 -2.94 38.06 14.49
CA GLN A 17 -2.50 38.63 15.77
C GLN A 17 -3.23 38.03 16.97
N THR A 18 -4.49 37.63 16.82
CA THR A 18 -5.26 36.96 17.87
C THR A 18 -4.73 35.54 18.13
N GLN A 19 -4.37 34.78 17.08
CA GLN A 19 -3.73 33.46 17.25
C GLN A 19 -2.33 33.55 17.87
N ILE A 20 -1.53 34.57 17.54
CA ILE A 20 -0.22 34.81 18.17
C ILE A 20 -0.38 35.22 19.65
N HIS A 21 -1.41 35.99 20.01
CA HIS A 21 -1.68 36.41 21.40
C HIS A 21 -2.19 35.24 22.26
N VAL A 22 -3.01 34.35 21.69
CA VAL A 22 -3.46 33.11 22.36
C VAL A 22 -2.30 32.13 22.54
N GLY A 23 -1.42 31.98 21.53
CA GLY A 23 -0.21 31.15 21.62
C GLY A 23 0.79 31.65 22.67
N ARG A 24 1.01 32.97 22.77
CA ARG A 24 1.85 33.58 23.81
C ARG A 24 1.23 33.46 25.21
N SER A 25 -0.09 33.60 25.34
CA SER A 25 -0.79 33.44 26.63
C SER A 25 -0.80 31.99 27.13
N PHE A 26 -0.66 31.00 26.24
CA PHE A 26 -0.58 29.59 26.57
C PHE A 26 0.86 29.17 26.94
N ALA A 27 1.86 29.68 26.22
CA ALA A 27 3.28 29.49 26.56
C ALA A 27 3.63 30.13 27.91
N MET A 28 3.12 31.35 28.19
CA MET A 28 3.38 32.05 29.45
C MET A 28 2.73 31.35 30.66
N ARG A 29 1.58 30.68 30.46
CA ARG A 29 0.89 29.84 31.47
C ARG A 29 1.60 28.51 31.74
N LEU A 30 2.28 27.95 30.75
CA LEU A 30 3.11 26.75 30.93
C LEU A 30 4.41 27.07 31.67
N GLU A 31 5.01 28.24 31.40
CA GLU A 31 6.21 28.70 32.14
C GLU A 31 5.90 29.08 33.60
N THR A 32 4.74 29.70 33.90
CA THR A 32 4.38 30.00 35.31
C THR A 32 4.06 28.74 36.11
N ARG A 33 3.49 27.70 35.48
CA ARG A 33 3.16 26.43 36.15
C ARG A 33 4.41 25.57 36.40
N ALA A 34 5.37 25.61 35.48
CA ALA A 34 6.68 24.98 35.67
C ALA A 34 7.52 25.67 36.76
N TYR A 35 7.34 26.99 36.96
CA TYR A 35 8.05 27.75 38.00
C TYR A 35 7.48 27.54 39.41
N SER A 36 6.16 27.29 39.54
CA SER A 36 5.52 27.00 40.83
C SER A 36 5.82 25.60 41.36
N ASP A 37 6.04 24.62 40.48
CA ASP A 37 6.31 23.22 40.88
C ASP A 37 7.79 22.99 41.29
N LEU A 38 8.68 23.95 41.01
CA LEU A 38 10.11 23.89 41.37
C LEU A 38 10.45 24.50 42.74
N HIS A 39 9.49 25.17 43.41
CA HIS A 39 9.69 25.80 44.72
C HIS A 39 8.51 25.55 45.68
N GLY A 40 8.27 24.28 46.02
CA GLY A 40 7.39 23.87 47.12
C GLY A 40 8.16 23.01 48.13
N THR A 41 8.27 23.50 49.36
CA THR A 41 9.07 22.98 50.48
C THR A 41 8.63 21.62 51.00
N ASN A 42 9.63 20.79 51.34
CA ASN A 42 9.56 19.53 52.10
C ASN A 42 8.88 19.68 53.48
N GLU A 43 8.21 18.61 53.92
CA GLU A 43 8.29 18.13 55.31
C GLU A 43 8.05 16.60 55.39
N VAL A 44 8.53 15.99 56.47
CA VAL A 44 9.20 14.69 56.58
C VAL A 44 8.35 13.63 57.30
N ASN A 45 8.53 12.33 56.98
CA ASN A 45 8.62 11.17 57.91
C ASN A 45 8.70 9.85 57.11
N SER A 46 9.83 9.14 57.02
CA SER A 46 10.62 8.34 58.00
C SER A 46 10.29 6.83 57.95
N GLY A 47 11.29 6.00 57.63
CA GLY A 47 11.24 4.52 57.71
C GLY A 47 12.06 3.78 56.64
N PRO A 48 13.19 3.09 56.97
CA PRO A 48 14.17 2.57 56.00
C PRO A 48 14.11 1.05 55.78
N LEU A 49 14.77 0.57 54.70
CA LEU A 49 15.32 -0.78 54.38
C LEU A 49 15.00 -1.12 52.91
N SER A 50 15.87 -1.60 52.02
CA SER A 50 17.26 -2.09 52.05
C SER A 50 17.78 -2.15 50.60
N LEU A 51 19.11 -2.20 50.47
CA LEU A 51 19.95 -1.98 49.28
C LEU A 51 19.97 -3.07 48.18
N LYS A 52 20.45 -2.61 47.01
CA LYS A 52 21.34 -3.24 45.98
C LYS A 52 20.65 -3.34 44.60
N GLY A 53 21.15 -2.80 43.49
CA GLY A 53 22.37 -2.04 43.18
C GLY A 53 22.46 -1.78 41.66
N ARG A 54 22.45 -0.49 41.32
CA ARG A 54 23.05 0.30 40.21
C ARG A 54 23.50 -0.36 38.89
N GLY A 55 22.87 0.09 37.80
CA GLY A 55 23.54 0.57 36.58
C GLY A 55 23.08 2.01 36.28
N ASN A 56 24.01 2.94 36.06
CA ASN A 56 23.79 4.39 35.95
C ASN A 56 23.08 4.77 34.63
N ALA A 57 22.00 5.56 34.70
CA ALA A 57 21.49 6.33 33.57
C ALA A 57 21.99 7.78 33.67
N ILE A 58 22.79 8.21 32.70
CA ILE A 58 23.18 9.61 32.52
C ILE A 58 22.10 10.27 31.65
N SER A 59 21.44 11.31 32.14
CA SER A 59 20.53 12.13 31.35
C SER A 59 21.35 13.11 30.51
N ILE A 60 21.33 12.92 29.19
CA ILE A 60 22.01 13.79 28.22
C ILE A 60 20.95 14.71 27.59
N SER A 61 21.24 16.00 27.49
CA SER A 61 20.28 16.98 26.95
C SER A 61 20.09 16.82 25.44
N PRO A 62 18.93 17.22 24.86
CA PRO A 62 18.67 17.13 23.42
C PRO A 62 19.72 17.84 22.54
N ARG A 63 20.43 18.83 23.10
CA ARG A 63 21.47 19.59 22.41
C ARG A 63 22.77 18.80 22.27
N GLU A 64 23.08 17.94 23.23
CA GLU A 64 24.24 17.05 23.21
C GLU A 64 24.00 15.82 22.31
N GLN A 65 22.74 15.35 22.19
CA GLN A 65 22.36 14.31 21.21
C GLN A 65 22.56 14.78 19.76
N LEU A 66 22.24 16.04 19.45
CA LEU A 66 22.45 16.62 18.12
C LEU A 66 23.94 16.79 17.76
N GLN A 67 24.81 17.08 18.75
CA GLN A 67 26.25 17.16 18.53
C GLN A 67 26.90 15.77 18.34
N ALA A 68 26.41 14.75 19.06
CA ALA A 68 26.89 13.37 18.90
C ALA A 68 26.54 12.76 17.54
N VAL A 69 25.36 13.07 16.98
CA VAL A 69 24.95 12.61 15.65
C VAL A 69 25.81 13.26 14.54
N SER A 70 26.13 14.54 14.68
CA SER A 70 27.00 15.27 13.73
C SER A 70 28.45 14.73 13.71
N ALA A 71 28.99 14.37 14.88
CA ALA A 71 30.34 13.80 15.01
C ALA A 71 30.44 12.38 14.40
N HIS A 72 29.35 11.60 14.47
CA HIS A 72 29.32 10.25 13.90
C HIS A 72 29.21 10.25 12.36
N TRP A 73 28.56 11.26 11.79
CA TRP A 73 28.44 11.45 10.33
C TRP A 73 29.77 11.81 9.64
N SER A 74 30.73 12.35 10.38
CA SER A 74 32.00 12.84 9.82
C SER A 74 33.12 11.79 9.75
N SER A 75 32.89 10.56 10.25
CA SER A 75 33.96 9.55 10.44
C SER A 75 33.76 8.23 9.70
N ASN A 76 32.75 8.11 8.83
CA ASN A 76 32.43 6.85 8.14
C ASN A 76 32.73 6.92 6.62
N PRO A 77 33.77 6.26 6.10
CA PRO A 77 34.25 6.43 4.72
C PRO A 77 33.44 5.67 3.65
N SER A 78 32.18 5.28 3.91
CA SER A 78 31.39 4.37 3.07
C SER A 78 30.10 4.96 2.47
N PHE A 79 29.96 6.29 2.40
CA PHE A 79 28.83 6.96 1.73
C PHE A 79 29.25 7.73 0.45
N PRO A 80 28.50 7.61 -0.66
CA PRO A 80 28.77 8.35 -1.90
C PRO A 80 28.50 9.86 -1.73
N SER A 81 29.40 10.68 -2.27
CA SER A 81 29.65 12.08 -1.94
C SER A 81 28.66 13.14 -2.47
N ASN A 82 27.41 12.80 -2.84
CA ASN A 82 26.53 13.72 -3.57
C ASN A 82 25.25 14.18 -2.84
N LEU A 83 25.22 14.15 -1.50
CA LEU A 83 24.12 14.71 -0.72
C LEU A 83 24.65 15.49 0.49
N GLN A 84 25.00 16.77 0.27
CA GLN A 84 25.11 17.76 1.35
C GLN A 84 24.01 18.84 1.16
N PRO A 85 23.22 19.15 2.20
CA PRO A 85 22.27 20.25 2.16
C PRO A 85 22.96 21.58 2.54
N HIS A 86 22.98 22.55 1.63
CA HIS A 86 23.39 23.92 1.94
C HIS A 86 22.27 24.66 2.70
N LEU A 87 22.55 24.99 3.96
CA LEU A 87 21.74 25.87 4.80
C LEU A 87 22.36 27.28 4.82
N ARG A 88 21.76 28.22 4.07
CA ARG A 88 21.37 29.61 4.47
C ARG A 88 21.18 30.54 3.26
N PRO A 89 20.32 31.57 3.36
CA PRO A 89 19.74 32.27 2.22
C PRO A 89 20.54 33.52 1.84
N ASN A 90 20.59 33.82 0.54
CA ASN A 90 20.82 35.19 0.07
C ASN A 90 19.66 35.59 -0.86
N ILE A 91 19.07 36.73 -0.50
CA ILE A 91 17.98 37.40 -1.19
C ILE A 91 18.56 38.11 -2.41
N THR A 92 18.11 37.74 -3.61
CA THR A 92 18.05 38.67 -4.74
C THR A 92 16.92 38.27 -5.69
N THR A 93 15.99 39.20 -5.85
CA THR A 93 14.80 39.15 -6.68
C THR A 93 15.13 39.11 -8.17
N GLN A 94 14.63 38.12 -8.91
CA GLN A 94 14.12 38.33 -10.27
C GLN A 94 12.86 37.50 -10.49
N SER A 95 11.78 38.21 -10.75
CA SER A 95 10.44 37.71 -11.03
C SER A 95 10.36 37.12 -12.45
N GLN A 96 9.94 35.87 -12.56
CA GLN A 96 9.19 35.41 -13.73
C GLN A 96 7.86 34.82 -13.26
N HIS A 97 6.79 35.41 -13.78
CA HIS A 97 5.41 35.06 -13.48
C HIS A 97 5.06 33.68 -14.06
N HIS A 98 4.88 32.71 -13.18
CA HIS A 98 3.91 31.63 -13.40
C HIS A 98 2.88 31.67 -12.29
N GLN A 99 1.64 31.95 -12.68
CA GLN A 99 0.49 31.92 -11.78
C GLN A 99 0.26 30.46 -11.35
N PRO A 100 0.16 30.16 -10.05
CA PRO A 100 -0.39 28.88 -9.62
C PRO A 100 -1.90 28.86 -9.90
N LEU A 101 -2.36 27.82 -10.58
CA LEU A 101 -3.79 27.50 -10.70
C LEU A 101 -4.39 27.32 -9.30
N PRO A 102 -5.62 27.79 -9.04
CA PRO A 102 -6.23 27.68 -7.73
C PRO A 102 -6.61 26.22 -7.44
N SER A 103 -5.92 25.59 -6.49
CA SER A 103 -6.31 24.31 -5.90
C SER A 103 -7.62 24.47 -5.14
N ARG A 104 -8.74 24.02 -5.73
CA ARG A 104 -9.98 23.80 -4.98
C ARG A 104 -9.81 22.58 -4.07
N PRO A 105 -10.26 22.61 -2.81
CA PRO A 105 -10.40 21.40 -2.02
C PRO A 105 -11.43 20.48 -2.69
N TYR A 106 -11.02 19.26 -3.04
CA TYR A 106 -11.95 18.21 -3.47
C TYR A 106 -12.61 17.64 -2.21
N HIS A 107 -13.93 17.78 -2.12
CA HIS A 107 -14.74 17.39 -0.97
C HIS A 107 -15.38 16.03 -1.26
N LEU A 108 -15.19 15.05 -0.37
CA LEU A 108 -15.94 13.79 -0.37
C LEU A 108 -17.08 13.91 0.66
N HIS A 109 -18.23 14.39 0.24
CA HIS A 109 -19.48 14.39 0.99
C HIS A 109 -20.20 13.05 0.83
N ILE A 110 -20.04 12.16 1.80
CA ILE A 110 -20.87 10.94 1.87
C ILE A 110 -22.32 11.38 2.14
N THR A 111 -23.17 11.30 1.10
CA THR A 111 -24.58 11.71 1.19
C THR A 111 -25.38 10.68 1.98
N ALA A 112 -25.96 11.09 3.11
CA ALA A 112 -26.79 10.23 3.95
C ALA A 112 -28.11 9.88 3.27
N ILE A 113 -28.32 8.60 2.93
CA ILE A 113 -29.59 8.10 2.40
C ILE A 113 -30.61 7.97 3.54
N THR A 114 -31.65 8.82 3.51
CA THR A 114 -32.82 8.75 4.40
C THR A 114 -33.86 7.76 3.86
N MET A 115 -33.98 6.61 4.52
CA MET A 115 -35.12 5.69 4.37
C MET A 115 -35.69 5.37 5.76
N SER A 116 -37.02 5.33 5.85
CA SER A 116 -37.79 5.23 7.10
C SER A 116 -37.45 4.00 7.93
N ALA A 117 -37.11 4.22 9.21
CA ALA A 117 -36.81 3.17 10.17
C ALA A 117 -38.09 2.49 10.68
N GLY A 118 -38.16 1.16 10.56
CA GLY A 118 -39.09 0.32 11.33
C GLY A 118 -38.63 0.17 12.78
N PRO A 119 -39.51 -0.27 13.71
CA PRO A 119 -39.24 -0.24 15.14
C PRO A 119 -38.18 -1.27 15.54
N VAL A 120 -37.10 -0.81 16.14
CA VAL A 120 -35.99 -1.63 16.66
C VAL A 120 -36.25 -1.93 18.14
N HIS A 121 -36.24 -3.22 18.51
CA HIS A 121 -36.35 -3.68 19.89
C HIS A 121 -35.14 -3.26 20.74
N PRO A 122 -35.33 -2.76 21.99
CA PRO A 122 -34.22 -2.31 22.82
C PRO A 122 -33.64 -3.47 23.63
N SER A 123 -32.42 -3.91 23.33
CA SER A 123 -31.62 -4.68 24.31
C SER A 123 -30.10 -4.66 24.03
N SER A 124 -29.31 -4.35 25.07
CA SER A 124 -27.86 -4.59 25.24
C SER A 124 -26.82 -3.94 24.29
N GLU A 125 -27.18 -3.50 23.09
CA GLU A 125 -26.24 -2.99 22.07
C GLU A 125 -25.45 -1.71 22.48
N PRO A 126 -26.03 -0.71 23.19
CA PRO A 126 -25.33 0.52 23.55
C PRO A 126 -24.15 0.31 24.52
N ALA A 127 -24.19 -0.74 25.35
CA ALA A 127 -23.11 -1.02 26.30
C ALA A 127 -21.86 -1.57 25.62
N ARG A 128 -22.03 -2.30 24.51
CA ARG A 128 -20.93 -2.94 23.79
C ARG A 128 -20.04 -1.93 23.07
N TRP A 129 -20.65 -0.94 22.42
CA TRP A 129 -19.94 0.05 21.60
C TRP A 129 -19.57 1.32 22.37
N LYS A 130 -19.85 1.38 23.68
CA LYS A 130 -19.60 2.52 24.58
C LYS A 130 -18.29 3.28 24.35
N TYR A 131 -17.17 2.59 24.12
CA TYR A 131 -15.87 3.24 23.90
C TYR A 131 -15.68 3.72 22.46
N LEU A 132 -16.15 2.93 21.50
CA LEU A 132 -16.12 3.28 20.08
C LEU A 132 -17.03 4.47 19.79
N ASP A 133 -18.21 4.53 20.41
CA ASP A 133 -19.18 5.62 20.24
C ASP A 133 -18.62 6.95 20.75
N ARG A 134 -17.71 6.94 21.73
CA ARG A 134 -17.01 8.16 22.15
C ARG A 134 -16.13 8.75 21.04
N ILE A 135 -15.61 7.90 20.16
CA ILE A 135 -14.78 8.32 19.02
C ILE A 135 -15.67 8.70 17.84
N ARG A 136 -16.72 7.91 17.57
CA ARG A 136 -17.59 8.10 16.40
C ARG A 136 -18.60 9.24 16.55
N THR A 137 -19.05 9.53 17.77
CA THR A 137 -20.17 10.47 17.98
C THR A 137 -19.78 11.81 18.62
N ARG A 138 -18.60 11.91 19.23
CA ARG A 138 -18.18 13.14 19.94
C ARG A 138 -17.15 13.91 19.12
N PRO A 139 -17.35 15.21 18.90
CA PRO A 139 -16.34 16.02 18.25
C PRO A 139 -15.10 16.16 19.13
N GLY A 140 -13.95 16.38 18.51
CA GLY A 140 -12.66 16.55 19.18
C GLY A 140 -11.81 17.64 18.50
N PRO A 141 -10.66 18.01 19.07
CA PRO A 141 -9.80 19.04 18.48
C PRO A 141 -9.24 18.67 17.10
N PHE A 142 -9.26 17.38 16.75
CA PHE A 142 -8.80 16.86 15.46
C PHE A 142 -9.94 16.43 14.53
N THR A 143 -11.21 16.58 14.93
CA THR A 143 -12.32 16.35 13.98
C THR A 143 -12.41 17.51 13.03
N THR A 144 -12.66 17.26 11.74
CA THR A 144 -12.93 18.33 10.78
C THR A 144 -14.33 18.87 11.04
N PRO A 145 -14.51 20.10 11.59
CA PRO A 145 -15.81 20.57 12.08
C PRO A 145 -16.88 20.67 10.98
N GLU A 146 -16.45 20.86 9.74
CA GLU A 146 -17.29 20.96 8.55
C GLU A 146 -17.80 19.61 8.04
N MET A 147 -17.12 18.50 8.40
CA MET A 147 -17.39 17.15 7.87
C MET A 147 -17.89 16.16 8.93
N PHE A 148 -17.65 16.45 10.21
CA PHE A 148 -18.00 15.54 11.29
C PHE A 148 -19.41 15.80 11.82
N SER A 149 -20.31 14.84 11.62
CA SER A 149 -21.63 14.80 12.26
C SER A 149 -21.77 13.50 13.03
N GLY A 150 -21.51 13.52 14.34
CA GLY A 150 -21.29 12.31 15.12
C GLY A 150 -22.33 11.19 14.97
N GLU A 151 -23.62 11.50 15.17
CA GLU A 151 -24.70 10.50 15.04
C GLU A 151 -24.88 10.07 13.58
N THR A 152 -24.88 11.02 12.63
CA THR A 152 -25.02 10.73 11.19
C THR A 152 -23.88 9.87 10.66
N SER A 153 -22.64 10.15 11.07
CA SER A 153 -21.44 9.39 10.69
C SER A 153 -21.48 7.97 11.25
N ALA A 154 -21.98 7.80 12.48
CA ALA A 154 -22.18 6.47 13.04
C ALA A 154 -23.25 5.68 12.25
N GLU A 155 -24.41 6.28 11.99
CA GLU A 155 -25.49 5.65 11.21
C GLU A 155 -25.08 5.33 9.77
N ALA A 156 -24.32 6.22 9.12
CA ALA A 156 -23.80 5.99 7.78
C ALA A 156 -22.86 4.77 7.78
N MET A 157 -21.90 4.72 8.69
CA MET A 157 -20.96 3.61 8.83
C MET A 157 -21.65 2.26 9.07
N ASP A 158 -22.77 2.25 9.81
CA ASP A 158 -23.55 1.03 10.06
C ASP A 158 -24.19 0.46 8.77
N LYS A 159 -24.45 1.32 7.77
CA LYS A 159 -25.00 0.95 6.46
C LYS A 159 -23.92 0.73 5.39
N MET A 160 -22.69 1.18 5.62
CA MET A 160 -21.59 1.04 4.65
C MET A 160 -21.29 -0.44 4.36
N LYS A 161 -21.00 -0.70 3.08
CA LYS A 161 -20.42 -1.94 2.59
C LYS A 161 -18.92 -1.74 2.42
N ILE A 162 -18.12 -2.55 3.12
CA ILE A 162 -16.67 -2.60 2.96
C ILE A 162 -16.26 -3.87 2.24
N LEU A 163 -15.36 -3.75 1.27
CA LEU A 163 -14.72 -4.90 0.63
C LEU A 163 -13.33 -5.13 1.24
N VAL A 164 -13.08 -6.35 1.70
CA VAL A 164 -11.75 -6.84 2.07
C VAL A 164 -11.25 -7.77 0.98
N ILE A 165 -10.06 -7.51 0.46
CA ILE A 165 -9.44 -8.36 -0.57
C ILE A 165 -8.25 -9.10 0.04
N GLY A 166 -8.35 -10.43 0.06
CA GLY A 166 -7.45 -11.34 0.75
C GLY A 166 -7.95 -11.67 2.16
N ALA A 167 -7.99 -12.96 2.48
CA ALA A 167 -8.30 -13.55 3.77
C ALA A 167 -7.06 -14.20 4.42
N GLY A 168 -5.89 -14.17 3.77
CA GLY A 168 -4.62 -14.63 4.33
C GLY A 168 -3.98 -13.61 5.27
N GLY A 169 -3.47 -14.05 6.42
CA GLY A 169 -2.57 -13.29 7.32
C GLY A 169 -3.10 -11.91 7.72
N LEU A 170 -2.76 -10.90 6.92
CA LEU A 170 -3.29 -9.53 7.03
C LEU A 170 -4.82 -9.50 6.91
N GLY A 171 -5.40 -10.26 5.97
CA GLY A 171 -6.85 -10.36 5.78
C GLY A 171 -7.61 -10.86 7.01
N CYS A 172 -7.07 -11.89 7.69
CA CYS A 172 -7.62 -12.38 8.96
C CYS A 172 -7.68 -11.28 10.04
N GLU A 173 -6.61 -10.50 10.17
CA GLU A 173 -6.53 -9.38 11.11
C GLU A 173 -7.49 -8.26 10.72
N LEU A 174 -7.59 -7.92 9.44
CA LEU A 174 -8.51 -6.90 8.91
C LEU A 174 -9.97 -7.26 9.22
N LEU A 175 -10.41 -8.50 8.94
CA LEU A 175 -11.78 -8.93 9.22
C LEU A 175 -12.12 -8.82 10.71
N LYS A 176 -11.20 -9.26 11.58
CA LYS A 176 -11.35 -9.07 13.04
C LYS A 176 -11.46 -7.59 13.39
N ASN A 177 -10.52 -6.77 12.91
CA ASN A 177 -10.41 -5.37 13.30
C ASN A 177 -11.62 -4.57 12.84
N LEU A 178 -12.06 -4.73 11.58
CA LEU A 178 -13.22 -4.05 11.02
C LEU A 178 -14.50 -4.45 11.77
N ALA A 179 -14.72 -5.75 11.99
CA ALA A 179 -15.88 -6.23 12.72
C ALA A 179 -15.92 -5.71 14.18
N LEU A 180 -14.76 -5.62 14.85
CA LEU A 180 -14.62 -5.04 16.19
C LEU A 180 -14.58 -3.51 16.21
N SER A 181 -14.52 -2.86 15.05
CA SER A 181 -14.59 -1.40 14.90
C SER A 181 -15.98 -0.92 14.48
N GLY A 182 -16.98 -1.81 14.52
CA GLY A 182 -18.38 -1.48 14.31
C GLY A 182 -18.87 -1.57 12.86
N PHE A 183 -18.02 -1.98 11.92
CA PHE A 183 -18.47 -2.24 10.54
C PHE A 183 -19.36 -3.48 10.50
N LYS A 184 -20.56 -3.33 9.92
CA LYS A 184 -21.60 -4.36 9.93
C LYS A 184 -21.66 -5.16 8.63
N ASN A 185 -21.44 -4.53 7.47
CA ASN A 185 -21.56 -5.19 6.17
C ASN A 185 -20.18 -5.28 5.51
N ILE A 186 -19.56 -6.45 5.60
CA ILE A 186 -18.23 -6.71 5.03
C ILE A 186 -18.38 -7.75 3.93
N HIS A 187 -17.67 -7.58 2.82
CA HIS A 187 -17.47 -8.62 1.81
C HIS A 187 -15.99 -9.01 1.85
N VAL A 188 -15.70 -10.29 1.62
CA VAL A 188 -14.32 -10.77 1.54
C VAL A 188 -14.11 -11.59 0.29
N ILE A 189 -13.08 -11.27 -0.49
CA ILE A 189 -12.64 -12.06 -1.66
C ILE A 189 -11.33 -12.75 -1.33
N ASP A 190 -11.26 -14.07 -1.51
CA ASP A 190 -10.02 -14.84 -1.48
C ASP A 190 -10.20 -16.11 -2.32
N MET A 191 -9.28 -16.36 -3.25
CA MET A 191 -9.36 -17.53 -4.15
C MET A 191 -8.75 -18.80 -3.55
N ASP A 192 -8.00 -18.69 -2.45
CA ASP A 192 -7.18 -19.78 -1.95
C ASP A 192 -7.96 -20.69 -1.01
N THR A 193 -7.45 -21.92 -0.89
CA THR A 193 -7.82 -22.85 0.17
C THR A 193 -6.82 -22.79 1.33
N ILE A 194 -7.24 -23.28 2.49
CA ILE A 194 -6.44 -23.28 3.71
C ILE A 194 -5.39 -24.38 3.64
N ASP A 195 -4.13 -24.00 3.83
CA ASP A 195 -2.99 -24.92 3.94
C ASP A 195 -2.46 -25.02 5.38
N ILE A 196 -1.81 -26.12 5.75
CA ILE A 196 -1.22 -26.32 7.08
C ILE A 196 -0.22 -25.20 7.43
N SER A 197 0.57 -24.74 6.46
CA SER A 197 1.54 -23.65 6.63
C SER A 197 0.89 -22.31 6.99
N ASN A 198 -0.43 -22.17 6.84
CA ASN A 198 -1.16 -20.95 7.15
C ASN A 198 -1.43 -20.82 8.66
N LEU A 199 -1.52 -21.94 9.38
CA LEU A 199 -2.01 -21.99 10.76
C LEU A 199 -1.10 -21.28 11.78
N ASN A 200 0.17 -21.02 11.43
CA ASN A 200 1.11 -20.31 12.28
C ASN A 200 0.78 -18.80 12.45
N ARG A 201 -0.01 -18.23 11.53
CA ARG A 201 -0.29 -16.77 11.50
C ARG A 201 -1.73 -16.41 11.13
N GLN A 202 -2.49 -17.33 10.56
CA GLN A 202 -3.86 -17.09 10.08
C GLN A 202 -4.85 -17.65 11.11
N PHE A 203 -4.97 -16.95 12.24
CA PHE A 203 -5.64 -17.43 13.45
C PHE A 203 -7.17 -17.67 13.33
N LEU A 204 -7.79 -17.33 12.20
CA LEU A 204 -9.18 -17.67 11.91
C LEU A 204 -9.35 -19.14 11.51
N PHE A 205 -8.27 -19.81 11.11
CA PHE A 205 -8.29 -21.18 10.59
C PHE A 205 -7.84 -22.20 11.64
N ARG A 206 -8.35 -23.43 11.54
CA ARG A 206 -7.95 -24.56 12.38
C ARG A 206 -7.47 -25.72 11.50
N GLN A 207 -6.83 -26.70 12.12
CA GLN A 207 -6.40 -27.93 11.43
C GLN A 207 -7.57 -28.63 10.72
N SER A 208 -8.78 -28.57 11.29
CA SER A 208 -10.01 -29.12 10.71
C SER A 208 -10.53 -28.38 9.47
N ASP A 209 -9.93 -27.24 9.13
CA ASP A 209 -10.35 -26.40 8.01
C ASP A 209 -9.43 -26.50 6.81
N VAL A 210 -8.32 -27.24 6.92
CA VAL A 210 -7.39 -27.48 5.81
C VAL A 210 -8.13 -28.04 4.60
N GLY A 211 -7.88 -27.45 3.43
CA GLY A 211 -8.55 -27.76 2.17
C GLY A 211 -9.85 -27.00 1.90
N LYS A 212 -10.44 -26.30 2.88
CA LYS A 212 -11.61 -25.43 2.66
C LYS A 212 -11.18 -24.06 2.15
N PHE A 213 -12.11 -23.31 1.54
CA PHE A 213 -11.84 -21.94 1.09
C PHE A 213 -11.61 -20.98 2.26
N LYS A 214 -10.58 -20.13 2.13
CA LYS A 214 -10.21 -19.17 3.18
C LYS A 214 -11.32 -18.16 3.45
N ALA A 215 -11.92 -17.59 2.39
CA ALA A 215 -12.96 -16.57 2.52
C ALA A 215 -14.17 -17.07 3.33
N GLU A 216 -14.70 -18.26 3.00
CA GLU A 216 -15.81 -18.90 3.72
C GLU A 216 -15.51 -19.13 5.20
N VAL A 217 -14.40 -19.79 5.51
CA VAL A 217 -14.05 -20.14 6.89
C VAL A 217 -13.77 -18.87 7.71
N ALA A 218 -13.10 -17.87 7.11
CA ALA A 218 -12.82 -16.60 7.77
C ALA A 218 -14.12 -15.85 8.11
N ALA A 219 -15.04 -15.74 7.15
CA ALA A 219 -16.35 -15.13 7.36
C ALA A 219 -17.11 -15.83 8.49
N ALA A 220 -17.28 -17.16 8.39
CA ALA A 220 -18.01 -17.95 9.38
C ALA A 220 -17.41 -17.85 10.79
N PHE A 221 -16.08 -17.86 10.90
CA PHE A 221 -15.39 -17.73 12.19
C PHE A 221 -15.67 -16.38 12.84
N VAL A 222 -15.54 -15.28 12.08
CA VAL A 222 -15.72 -13.92 12.60
C VAL A 222 -17.17 -13.65 12.95
N GLU A 223 -18.14 -14.03 12.11
CA GLU A 223 -19.58 -13.88 12.42
C GLU A 223 -19.99 -14.67 13.66
N LYS A 224 -19.42 -15.88 13.84
CA LYS A 224 -19.67 -16.68 15.05
C LYS A 224 -19.16 -15.95 16.30
N ARG A 225 -17.98 -15.32 16.21
CA ARG A 225 -17.26 -14.67 17.32
C ARG A 225 -17.77 -13.27 17.64
N VAL A 226 -18.09 -12.47 16.64
CA VAL A 226 -18.46 -11.06 16.73
C VAL A 226 -19.93 -10.94 16.31
N LYS A 227 -20.84 -10.70 17.26
CA LYS A 227 -22.27 -10.59 16.93
C LYS A 227 -22.57 -9.30 16.15
N GLY A 228 -23.57 -9.32 15.28
CA GLY A 228 -24.05 -8.13 14.57
C GLY A 228 -23.22 -7.70 13.35
N VAL A 229 -22.19 -8.46 12.98
CA VAL A 229 -21.51 -8.33 11.69
C VAL A 229 -22.06 -9.37 10.72
N LYS A 230 -22.17 -9.01 9.44
CA LYS A 230 -22.45 -9.87 8.31
C LYS A 230 -21.27 -9.79 7.34
N ILE A 231 -20.68 -10.94 7.03
CA ILE A 231 -19.54 -11.09 6.14
C ILE A 231 -19.93 -11.99 4.98
N THR A 232 -19.99 -11.42 3.77
CA THR A 232 -20.27 -12.18 2.55
C THR A 232 -18.96 -12.68 1.92
N PRO A 233 -18.68 -14.00 1.93
CA PRO A 233 -17.47 -14.55 1.33
C PRO A 233 -17.62 -14.74 -0.20
N HIS A 234 -16.52 -14.57 -0.92
CA HIS A 234 -16.37 -14.80 -2.35
C HIS A 234 -15.11 -15.63 -2.61
N ASN A 235 -15.28 -16.88 -3.01
CA ASN A 235 -14.18 -17.83 -3.22
C ASN A 235 -13.65 -17.77 -4.67
N CYS A 236 -13.24 -16.60 -5.11
CA CYS A 236 -12.90 -16.35 -6.50
C CYS A 236 -11.79 -15.32 -6.61
N LYS A 237 -11.34 -15.09 -7.85
CA LYS A 237 -10.35 -14.07 -8.15
C LYS A 237 -11.01 -12.70 -8.20
N ILE A 238 -10.26 -11.66 -7.86
CA ILE A 238 -10.75 -10.27 -8.02
C ILE A 238 -11.11 -9.95 -9.47
N GLN A 239 -10.41 -10.58 -10.43
CA GLN A 239 -10.66 -10.41 -11.85
C GLN A 239 -11.98 -11.02 -12.35
N ASP A 240 -12.66 -11.83 -11.53
CA ASP A 240 -13.92 -12.49 -11.91
C ASP A 240 -15.13 -11.56 -11.77
N PHE A 241 -14.94 -10.38 -11.15
CA PHE A 241 -15.98 -9.36 -10.95
C PHE A 241 -15.84 -8.19 -11.92
N ASP A 242 -16.99 -7.63 -12.28
CA ASP A 242 -17.11 -6.41 -13.08
C ASP A 242 -17.11 -5.14 -12.23
N GLU A 243 -17.14 -3.99 -12.91
CA GLU A 243 -17.20 -2.66 -12.30
C GLU A 243 -18.42 -2.48 -11.39
N ASP A 244 -19.59 -2.99 -11.81
CA ASP A 244 -20.84 -2.91 -11.04
C ASP A 244 -20.68 -3.54 -9.65
N PHE A 245 -19.99 -4.68 -9.57
CA PHE A 245 -19.68 -5.29 -8.29
C PHE A 245 -18.85 -4.37 -7.39
N TYR A 246 -17.79 -3.73 -7.90
CA TYR A 246 -16.93 -2.87 -7.08
C TYR A 246 -17.60 -1.55 -6.70
N MET A 247 -18.49 -1.04 -7.55
CA MET A 247 -19.22 0.21 -7.33
C MET A 247 -20.15 0.17 -6.11
N GLN A 248 -20.53 -1.02 -5.62
CA GLN A 248 -21.40 -1.15 -4.45
C GLN A 248 -20.71 -0.80 -3.10
N PHE A 249 -19.38 -0.76 -3.05
CA PHE A 249 -18.62 -0.58 -1.81
C PHE A 249 -18.28 0.88 -1.55
N GLN A 250 -18.14 1.27 -0.28
CA GLN A 250 -17.69 2.62 0.11
C GLN A 250 -16.19 2.66 0.38
N ILE A 251 -15.59 1.56 0.83
CA ILE A 251 -14.15 1.45 1.10
C ILE A 251 -13.69 0.07 0.66
N VAL A 252 -12.52 0.01 0.01
CA VAL A 252 -11.82 -1.23 -0.32
C VAL A 252 -10.54 -1.33 0.51
N VAL A 253 -10.32 -2.46 1.19
CA VAL A 253 -9.16 -2.71 2.03
C VAL A 253 -8.43 -3.96 1.54
N CYS A 254 -7.17 -3.83 1.17
CA CYS A 254 -6.37 -4.89 0.58
C CYS A 254 -5.35 -5.47 1.57
N GLY A 255 -5.35 -6.80 1.67
CA GLY A 255 -4.33 -7.61 2.33
C GLY A 255 -3.73 -8.65 1.37
N LEU A 256 -3.51 -8.25 0.12
CA LEU A 256 -2.99 -9.09 -0.96
C LEU A 256 -1.52 -9.46 -0.74
N ASP A 257 -1.03 -10.48 -1.43
CA ASP A 257 0.37 -10.93 -1.36
C ASP A 257 1.13 -10.79 -2.69
N SER A 258 0.43 -10.43 -3.76
CA SER A 258 1.03 -10.15 -5.07
C SER A 258 0.93 -8.68 -5.45
N ILE A 259 1.94 -8.19 -6.17
CA ILE A 259 1.93 -6.85 -6.77
C ILE A 259 0.93 -6.80 -7.92
N GLU A 260 0.80 -7.88 -8.69
CA GLU A 260 -0.13 -7.98 -9.81
C GLU A 260 -1.59 -7.76 -9.37
N ALA A 261 -2.04 -8.45 -8.32
CA ALA A 261 -3.40 -8.25 -7.81
C ALA A 261 -3.62 -6.82 -7.27
N ARG A 262 -2.62 -6.23 -6.62
CA ARG A 262 -2.70 -4.84 -6.13
C ARG A 262 -2.80 -3.83 -7.28
N ARG A 263 -1.99 -4.01 -8.33
CA ARG A 263 -2.01 -3.17 -9.54
C ARG A 263 -3.35 -3.27 -10.25
N TRP A 264 -3.89 -4.48 -10.35
CA TRP A 264 -5.22 -4.71 -10.94
C TRP A 264 -6.30 -3.92 -10.20
N ILE A 265 -6.45 -4.13 -8.88
CA ILE A 265 -7.51 -3.44 -8.14
C ILE A 265 -7.30 -1.92 -8.10
N ASN A 266 -6.04 -1.46 -8.00
CA ASN A 266 -5.72 -0.04 -8.06
C ASN A 266 -6.24 0.59 -9.36
N ALA A 267 -5.91 -0.02 -10.50
CA ALA A 267 -6.30 0.51 -11.78
C ALA A 267 -7.81 0.37 -12.05
N THR A 268 -8.45 -0.71 -11.61
CA THR A 268 -9.91 -0.84 -11.63
C THR A 268 -10.56 0.31 -10.87
N LEU A 269 -10.17 0.56 -9.62
CA LEU A 269 -10.73 1.65 -8.81
C LEU A 269 -10.47 3.05 -9.37
N VAL A 270 -9.35 3.26 -10.07
CA VAL A 270 -9.07 4.53 -10.76
C VAL A 270 -9.93 4.68 -12.02
N ASN A 271 -10.12 3.61 -12.80
CA ASN A 271 -10.86 3.67 -14.06
C ASN A 271 -12.37 3.84 -13.86
N MET A 272 -12.91 3.40 -12.71
CA MET A 272 -14.32 3.60 -12.36
C MET A 272 -14.65 5.04 -11.93
N VAL A 273 -13.65 5.90 -11.74
CA VAL A 273 -13.89 7.28 -11.28
C VAL A 273 -14.59 8.08 -12.38
N ASP A 274 -15.78 8.58 -12.04
CA ASP A 274 -16.53 9.57 -12.79
C ASP A 274 -16.64 10.83 -11.94
N GLU A 275 -16.02 11.93 -12.38
CA GLU A 275 -16.02 13.21 -11.66
C GLU A 275 -17.43 13.80 -11.44
N THR A 276 -18.44 13.30 -12.18
CA THR A 276 -19.84 13.70 -12.02
C THR A 276 -20.60 12.86 -10.99
N VAL A 277 -20.04 11.71 -10.60
CA VAL A 277 -20.64 10.78 -9.64
C VAL A 277 -19.73 10.67 -8.42
N GLU A 278 -20.09 11.36 -7.34
CA GLU A 278 -19.31 11.38 -6.10
C GLU A 278 -19.06 9.99 -5.50
N ASP A 279 -20.05 9.11 -5.58
CA ASP A 279 -19.92 7.74 -5.10
C ASP A 279 -18.97 6.88 -5.96
N SER A 280 -18.49 7.34 -7.11
CA SER A 280 -17.50 6.61 -7.93
C SER A 280 -16.12 6.55 -7.30
N TYR A 281 -15.81 7.48 -6.39
CA TYR A 281 -14.55 7.49 -5.67
C TYR A 281 -14.56 6.43 -4.58
N LYS A 282 -13.82 5.34 -4.80
CA LYS A 282 -13.66 4.25 -3.82
C LYS A 282 -12.29 4.34 -3.15
N PRO A 283 -12.17 4.89 -1.92
CA PRO A 283 -10.93 4.85 -1.17
C PRO A 283 -10.38 3.42 -1.07
N LEU A 284 -9.11 3.28 -1.45
CA LEU A 284 -8.35 2.05 -1.37
C LEU A 284 -7.34 2.15 -0.23
N ILE A 285 -7.45 1.24 0.73
CA ILE A 285 -6.49 1.10 1.83
C ILE A 285 -5.68 -0.15 1.58
N ASP A 286 -4.41 -0.01 1.23
CA ASP A 286 -3.52 -1.14 0.97
C ASP A 286 -2.56 -1.37 2.14
N GLY A 287 -2.49 -2.63 2.58
CA GLY A 287 -1.52 -3.10 3.54
C GLY A 287 -0.56 -4.11 2.90
N GLY A 288 0.70 -4.06 3.29
CA GLY A 288 1.71 -5.06 2.89
C GLY A 288 2.65 -5.40 4.04
N THR A 289 3.09 -6.66 4.09
CA THR A 289 4.00 -7.17 5.12
C THR A 289 5.07 -8.09 4.53
N GLU A 290 6.27 -7.99 5.06
CA GLU A 290 7.41 -8.86 4.73
C GLU A 290 8.32 -8.96 5.96
N GLY A 291 8.35 -10.14 6.60
CA GLY A 291 9.09 -10.38 7.83
C GLY A 291 8.67 -9.40 8.94
N PHE A 292 9.61 -8.59 9.40
CA PHE A 292 9.40 -7.54 10.40
C PHE A 292 9.14 -6.16 9.80
N LYS A 293 8.98 -6.06 8.48
CA LYS A 293 8.67 -4.80 7.78
C LYS A 293 7.24 -4.83 7.26
N GLY A 294 6.65 -3.66 7.13
CA GLY A 294 5.35 -3.54 6.50
C GLY A 294 5.01 -2.09 6.19
N GLN A 295 3.85 -1.92 5.57
CA GLN A 295 3.35 -0.61 5.18
C GLN A 295 1.82 -0.60 5.19
N ALA A 296 1.27 0.57 5.49
CA ALA A 296 -0.12 0.90 5.24
C ALA A 296 -0.15 2.17 4.39
N ARG A 297 -0.99 2.18 3.37
CA ARG A 297 -1.18 3.35 2.50
C ARG A 297 -2.65 3.53 2.20
N VAL A 298 -3.03 4.78 1.96
CA VAL A 298 -4.38 5.15 1.53
C VAL A 298 -4.27 5.83 0.19
N ILE A 299 -5.03 5.30 -0.76
CA ILE A 299 -5.14 5.78 -2.13
C ILE A 299 -6.56 6.28 -2.29
N LEU A 300 -6.70 7.59 -2.43
CA LEU A 300 -7.87 8.23 -3.00
C LEU A 300 -7.66 8.25 -4.53
N PRO A 301 -8.45 7.47 -5.30
CA PRO A 301 -8.34 7.42 -6.75
C PRO A 301 -8.33 8.80 -7.37
N THR A 302 -7.47 9.01 -8.37
CA THR A 302 -7.21 10.28 -9.10
C THR A 302 -6.74 11.49 -8.26
N ILE A 303 -6.87 11.47 -6.93
CA ILE A 303 -6.52 12.58 -6.03
C ILE A 303 -5.11 12.42 -5.44
N THR A 304 -4.83 11.27 -4.84
CA THR A 304 -3.53 10.96 -4.21
C THR A 304 -2.67 10.08 -5.13
N SER A 305 -1.43 9.79 -4.74
CA SER A 305 -0.58 8.87 -5.50
C SER A 305 -1.16 7.45 -5.47
N CYS A 306 -1.47 6.92 -6.64
CA CYS A 306 -1.96 5.54 -6.77
C CYS A 306 -0.80 4.53 -6.71
N LEU A 307 -1.11 3.23 -6.79
CA LEU A 307 -0.09 2.19 -6.74
C LEU A 307 0.94 2.32 -7.89
N GLU A 308 0.49 2.62 -9.11
CA GLU A 308 1.38 2.85 -10.26
C GLU A 308 2.28 4.08 -10.11
N CYS A 309 1.91 5.08 -9.30
CA CYS A 309 2.83 6.17 -8.96
C CYS A 309 4.03 5.68 -8.15
N GLN A 310 3.86 4.59 -7.40
CA GLN A 310 4.79 4.06 -6.40
C GLN A 310 5.54 2.81 -6.90
N LEU A 311 5.35 2.41 -8.17
CA LEU A 311 5.88 1.15 -8.71
C LEU A 311 7.43 1.06 -8.66
N ASP A 312 8.10 2.20 -8.74
CA ASP A 312 9.55 2.35 -8.59
C ASP A 312 10.06 2.10 -7.16
N MET A 313 9.21 2.28 -6.15
CA MET A 313 9.55 1.91 -4.77
C MET A 313 9.54 0.40 -4.54
N HIS A 314 8.86 -0.36 -5.41
CA HIS A 314 8.92 -1.81 -5.40
C HIS A 314 10.22 -2.25 -6.07
N ALA A 315 11.26 -2.50 -5.27
CA ALA A 315 12.51 -3.03 -5.79
C ALA A 315 12.23 -4.33 -6.56
N PRO A 316 12.51 -4.40 -7.88
CA PRO A 316 12.41 -5.65 -8.59
C PRO A 316 13.39 -6.63 -7.95
N ARG A 317 12.93 -7.86 -7.70
CA ARG A 317 13.83 -8.91 -7.20
C ARG A 317 14.92 -9.11 -8.24
N ALA A 318 16.17 -9.04 -7.81
CA ALA A 318 17.29 -9.28 -8.71
C ALA A 318 17.19 -10.71 -9.24
N ALA A 319 16.85 -10.86 -10.52
CA ALA A 319 16.90 -12.14 -11.19
C ALA A 319 18.35 -12.60 -11.25
N VAL A 320 18.63 -13.83 -10.84
CA VAL A 320 19.98 -14.39 -10.94
C VAL A 320 20.28 -14.63 -12.42
N PRO A 321 21.38 -14.10 -12.98
CA PRO A 321 21.70 -14.28 -14.39
C PRO A 321 21.82 -15.76 -14.76
N LEU A 322 21.30 -16.14 -15.93
CA LEU A 322 21.32 -17.54 -16.38
C LEU A 322 22.75 -18.10 -16.49
N CYS A 323 23.72 -17.28 -16.90
CA CYS A 323 25.13 -17.67 -16.95
C CYS A 323 25.70 -18.00 -15.56
N THR A 324 25.23 -17.32 -14.51
CA THR A 324 25.61 -17.62 -13.12
C THR A 324 25.04 -18.97 -12.69
N LEU A 325 23.77 -19.23 -13.00
CA LEU A 325 23.12 -20.51 -12.69
C LEU A 325 23.78 -21.68 -13.44
N ALA A 326 24.04 -21.50 -14.73
CA ALA A 326 24.54 -22.54 -15.61
C ALA A 326 26.04 -22.85 -15.40
N SER A 327 26.87 -21.84 -15.12
CA SER A 327 28.32 -21.99 -15.20
C SER A 327 29.06 -21.75 -13.88
N ILE A 328 28.62 -20.81 -13.05
CA ILE A 328 29.37 -20.38 -11.86
C ILE A 328 28.45 -20.10 -10.65
N PRO A 329 27.72 -21.10 -10.14
CA PRO A 329 26.95 -20.94 -8.91
C PRO A 329 27.89 -20.58 -7.74
N ARG A 330 27.41 -19.74 -6.82
CA ARG A 330 28.20 -19.24 -5.67
C ARG A 330 27.49 -19.40 -4.34
N GLN A 331 26.16 -19.49 -4.38
CA GLN A 331 25.30 -19.59 -3.22
C GLN A 331 24.40 -20.83 -3.35
N PRO A 332 23.93 -21.42 -2.25
CA PRO A 332 23.04 -22.59 -2.30
C PRO A 332 21.74 -22.29 -3.08
N GLU A 333 21.24 -21.06 -3.03
CA GLU A 333 20.09 -20.58 -3.80
C GLU A 333 20.31 -20.72 -5.32
N HIS A 334 21.53 -20.48 -5.80
CA HIS A 334 21.85 -20.64 -7.23
C HIS A 334 21.75 -22.12 -7.67
N CYS A 335 22.11 -23.05 -6.78
CA CYS A 335 22.01 -24.48 -7.06
C CYS A 335 20.56 -24.94 -7.12
N ILE A 336 19.72 -24.38 -6.25
CA ILE A 336 18.28 -24.63 -6.23
C ILE A 336 17.61 -24.04 -7.47
N GLU A 337 17.90 -22.79 -7.83
CA GLU A 337 17.35 -22.17 -9.04
C GLU A 337 17.82 -22.87 -10.32
N TRP A 338 19.07 -23.35 -10.35
CA TRP A 338 19.52 -24.21 -11.45
C TRP A 338 18.70 -25.49 -11.56
N ALA A 339 18.40 -26.16 -10.44
CA ALA A 339 17.58 -27.36 -10.45
C ALA A 339 16.14 -27.06 -10.90
N HIS A 340 15.59 -25.94 -10.44
CA HIS A 340 14.23 -25.48 -10.71
C HIS A 340 14.00 -25.03 -12.16
N VAL A 341 14.93 -24.27 -12.74
CA VAL A 341 14.76 -23.65 -14.05
C VAL A 341 15.41 -24.49 -15.16
N ILE A 342 16.61 -25.01 -14.93
CA ILE A 342 17.42 -25.65 -15.98
C ILE A 342 17.26 -27.17 -15.93
N ALA A 343 17.50 -27.79 -14.76
CA ALA A 343 17.47 -29.26 -14.67
C ALA A 343 16.05 -29.81 -14.85
N TRP A 344 15.04 -29.15 -14.29
CA TRP A 344 13.65 -29.55 -14.44
C TRP A 344 13.20 -29.55 -15.90
N ASP A 345 13.48 -28.50 -16.66
CA ASP A 345 13.07 -28.42 -18.07
C ASP A 345 13.84 -29.42 -18.96
N LYS A 346 15.10 -29.70 -18.61
CA LYS A 346 15.94 -30.67 -19.33
C LYS A 346 15.51 -32.12 -19.08
N GLU A 347 15.26 -32.48 -17.83
CA GLU A 347 15.00 -33.86 -17.44
C GLU A 347 13.51 -34.21 -17.42
N LYS A 348 12.63 -33.21 -17.33
CA LYS A 348 11.17 -33.33 -17.24
C LYS A 348 10.73 -34.51 -16.36
N PRO A 349 11.16 -34.53 -15.08
CA PRO A 349 10.95 -35.67 -14.20
C PRO A 349 9.46 -35.97 -13.97
N PHE A 350 8.61 -34.94 -14.09
CA PHE A 350 7.16 -35.01 -13.96
C PHE A 350 6.51 -34.13 -15.05
N PRO A 351 5.22 -34.34 -15.39
CA PRO A 351 4.54 -33.58 -16.46
C PRO A 351 4.53 -32.07 -16.26
N GLN A 352 4.33 -31.61 -15.02
CA GLN A 352 4.34 -30.21 -14.65
C GLN A 352 4.89 -30.06 -13.23
N LEU A 353 5.64 -28.98 -12.97
CA LEU A 353 6.08 -28.67 -11.63
C LEU A 353 4.91 -28.15 -10.80
N ASP A 354 4.44 -28.99 -9.89
CA ASP A 354 3.68 -28.57 -8.72
C ASP A 354 4.66 -28.18 -7.60
N LYS A 355 4.58 -26.94 -7.13
CA LYS A 355 5.46 -26.41 -6.07
C LYS A 355 5.04 -26.87 -4.69
N ASP A 356 3.80 -27.29 -4.52
CA ASP A 356 3.23 -27.76 -3.25
C ASP A 356 3.39 -29.27 -3.06
N ASP A 357 3.68 -30.02 -4.14
CA ASP A 357 3.95 -31.45 -4.10
C ASP A 357 5.30 -31.78 -3.42
N PRO A 358 5.29 -32.57 -2.32
CA PRO A 358 6.51 -32.99 -1.64
C PRO A 358 7.49 -33.80 -2.49
N GLU A 359 7.01 -34.61 -3.45
CA GLU A 359 7.85 -35.42 -4.33
C GLU A 359 8.65 -34.53 -5.29
N HIS A 360 7.98 -33.53 -5.89
CA HIS A 360 8.62 -32.57 -6.77
C HIS A 360 9.69 -31.74 -6.03
N ILE A 361 9.37 -31.25 -4.83
CA ILE A 361 10.33 -30.52 -4.01
C ILE A 361 11.51 -31.41 -3.59
N THR A 362 11.24 -32.67 -3.26
CA THR A 362 12.30 -33.63 -2.91
C THR A 362 13.25 -33.86 -4.09
N TRP A 363 12.71 -33.98 -5.31
CA TRP A 363 13.53 -34.08 -6.51
C TRP A 363 14.41 -32.85 -6.73
N LEU A 364 13.83 -31.65 -6.61
CA LEU A 364 14.56 -30.39 -6.71
C LEU A 364 15.68 -30.27 -5.67
N TYR A 365 15.38 -30.65 -4.42
CA TYR A 365 16.34 -30.67 -3.33
C TYR A 365 17.52 -31.61 -3.61
N GLN A 366 17.25 -32.84 -4.06
CA GLN A 366 18.29 -33.82 -4.39
C GLN A 366 19.18 -33.33 -5.55
N LYS A 367 18.57 -32.75 -6.60
CA LYS A 367 19.32 -32.18 -7.73
C LYS A 367 20.17 -30.99 -7.31
N ALA A 368 19.61 -30.09 -6.50
CA ALA A 368 20.34 -28.95 -5.96
C ALA A 368 21.52 -29.40 -5.08
N LEU A 369 21.37 -30.46 -4.28
CA LEU A 369 22.45 -31.04 -3.47
C LEU A 369 23.60 -31.57 -4.33
N LEU A 370 23.28 -32.33 -5.39
CA LEU A 370 24.30 -32.85 -6.31
C LEU A 370 25.07 -31.71 -6.97
N ARG A 371 24.34 -30.70 -7.45
CA ARG A 371 24.93 -29.50 -8.04
C ARG A 371 25.79 -28.72 -7.06
N ALA A 372 25.32 -28.55 -5.82
CA ALA A 372 26.09 -27.88 -4.79
C ALA A 372 27.39 -28.63 -4.46
N LYS A 373 27.37 -29.97 -4.48
CA LYS A 373 28.56 -30.81 -4.29
C LYS A 373 29.57 -30.65 -5.44
N GLU A 374 29.12 -30.50 -6.69
CA GLU A 374 30.02 -30.25 -7.84
C GLU A 374 30.84 -28.96 -7.67
N PHE A 375 30.25 -27.93 -7.06
CA PHE A 375 30.86 -26.60 -6.90
C PHE A 375 31.38 -26.34 -5.48
N ASN A 376 31.41 -27.36 -4.60
CA ASN A 376 31.80 -27.23 -3.20
C ASN A 376 31.01 -26.15 -2.42
N ILE A 377 29.71 -26.05 -2.69
CA ILE A 377 28.77 -25.13 -2.03
C ILE A 377 28.04 -25.88 -0.92
N SER A 378 28.09 -25.36 0.31
CA SER A 378 27.32 -25.87 1.45
C SER A 378 26.05 -25.05 1.68
N GLY A 379 25.10 -25.59 2.44
CA GLY A 379 23.92 -24.85 2.90
C GLY A 379 22.62 -25.13 2.14
N VAL A 380 22.63 -26.03 1.14
CA VAL A 380 21.39 -26.52 0.53
C VAL A 380 20.64 -27.38 1.54
N THR A 381 19.44 -26.94 1.92
CA THR A 381 18.53 -27.66 2.80
C THR A 381 17.16 -27.80 2.14
N TYR A 382 16.36 -28.74 2.63
CA TYR A 382 14.99 -28.90 2.13
C TYR A 382 14.16 -27.62 2.34
N SER A 383 14.28 -26.99 3.51
CA SER A 383 13.59 -25.73 3.83
C SER A 383 14.03 -24.57 2.93
N LEU A 384 15.34 -24.44 2.65
CA LEU A 384 15.83 -23.44 1.70
C LEU A 384 15.33 -23.73 0.28
N THR A 385 15.25 -25.00 -0.12
CA THR A 385 14.70 -25.41 -1.43
C THR A 385 13.25 -24.97 -1.58
N GLN A 386 12.42 -25.25 -0.56
CA GLN A 386 11.04 -24.75 -0.53
C GLN A 386 10.98 -23.22 -0.58
N GLY A 387 11.83 -22.54 0.20
CA GLY A 387 11.91 -21.08 0.26
C GLY A 387 12.16 -20.46 -1.11
N VAL A 388 13.16 -20.95 -1.84
CA VAL A 388 13.55 -20.46 -3.17
C VAL A 388 12.47 -20.79 -4.21
N VAL A 389 12.05 -22.06 -4.31
CA VAL A 389 11.09 -22.52 -5.35
C VAL A 389 9.72 -21.85 -5.21
N LYS A 390 9.21 -21.78 -3.97
CA LYS A 390 7.93 -21.13 -3.66
C LYS A 390 8.06 -19.62 -3.49
N ASN A 391 9.27 -19.06 -3.57
CA ASN A 391 9.52 -17.63 -3.35
C ASN A 391 8.94 -17.14 -2.00
N ILE A 392 9.09 -17.94 -0.94
CA ILE A 392 8.41 -17.75 0.35
C ILE A 392 8.83 -16.42 0.97
N ILE A 393 7.86 -15.52 1.15
CA ILE A 393 8.02 -14.29 1.93
C ILE A 393 7.79 -14.66 3.40
N PRO A 394 8.76 -14.40 4.30
CA PRO A 394 8.56 -14.59 5.73
C PRO A 394 7.34 -13.79 6.20
N ALA A 395 6.42 -14.45 6.91
CA ALA A 395 5.19 -13.81 7.34
C ALA A 395 4.98 -14.04 8.84
N ILE A 396 4.86 -12.93 9.58
CA ILE A 396 4.83 -12.92 11.05
C ILE A 396 3.50 -12.34 11.50
N ALA A 397 2.83 -13.03 12.43
CA ALA A 397 1.53 -12.60 12.96
C ALA A 397 1.60 -11.17 13.52
N ALA A 398 2.62 -10.84 14.32
CA ALA A 398 2.80 -9.51 14.90
C ALA A 398 2.85 -8.38 13.85
N THR A 399 3.62 -8.56 12.77
CA THR A 399 3.69 -7.57 11.69
C THR A 399 2.35 -7.41 10.98
N ASN A 400 1.65 -8.52 10.72
CA ASN A 400 0.29 -8.48 10.17
C ASN A 400 -0.68 -7.73 11.09
N SER A 401 -0.61 -7.95 12.41
CA SER A 401 -1.46 -7.25 13.38
C SER A 401 -1.19 -5.74 13.38
N VAL A 402 0.07 -5.31 13.34
CA VAL A 402 0.45 -3.88 13.30
C VAL A 402 -0.10 -3.20 12.04
N ILE A 403 0.12 -3.81 10.87
CA ILE A 403 -0.32 -3.22 9.60
C ILE A 403 -1.85 -3.25 9.47
N ALA A 404 -2.52 -4.35 9.83
CA ALA A 404 -3.98 -4.42 9.79
C ALA A 404 -4.64 -3.44 10.77
N ALA A 405 -4.01 -3.17 11.92
CA ALA A 405 -4.50 -2.15 12.84
C ALA A 405 -4.39 -0.75 12.22
N ALA A 406 -3.27 -0.44 11.56
CA ALA A 406 -3.12 0.83 10.83
C ALA A 406 -4.18 0.96 9.72
N CYS A 407 -4.34 -0.04 8.85
CA CYS A 407 -5.35 -0.03 7.79
C CYS A 407 -6.78 0.11 8.33
N CYS A 408 -7.13 -0.61 9.41
CA CYS A 408 -8.46 -0.51 10.01
C CYS A 408 -8.72 0.87 10.65
N ASN A 409 -7.70 1.48 11.25
CA ASN A 409 -7.82 2.84 11.77
C ASN A 409 -8.09 3.84 10.64
N GLU A 410 -7.43 3.70 9.49
CA GLU A 410 -7.71 4.55 8.34
C GLU A 410 -9.13 4.32 7.79
N ALA A 411 -9.62 3.07 7.76
CA ALA A 411 -11.00 2.78 7.36
C ALA A 411 -12.01 3.46 8.29
N LEU A 412 -11.79 3.39 9.61
CA LEU A 412 -12.65 4.04 10.61
C LEU A 412 -12.65 5.56 10.41
N LYS A 413 -11.47 6.17 10.25
CA LYS A 413 -11.34 7.62 10.07
C LYS A 413 -12.02 8.10 8.80
N ILE A 414 -11.86 7.38 7.68
CA ILE A 414 -12.52 7.71 6.40
C ILE A 414 -14.04 7.57 6.54
N ALA A 415 -14.52 6.51 7.19
CA ALA A 415 -15.95 6.26 7.35
C ALA A 415 -16.65 7.28 8.25
N THR A 416 -15.95 7.85 9.24
CA THR A 416 -16.59 8.68 10.28
C THR A 416 -16.06 10.11 10.38
N ASN A 417 -15.01 10.47 9.65
CA ASN A 417 -14.33 11.78 9.76
C ASN A 417 -13.94 12.15 11.21
N CYS A 418 -13.68 11.16 12.07
CA CYS A 418 -13.40 11.39 13.49
C CYS A 418 -11.98 11.91 13.75
N ALA A 419 -11.08 11.76 12.77
CA ALA A 419 -9.71 12.28 12.79
C ALA A 419 -9.16 12.33 11.34
N PRO A 420 -8.06 13.04 11.10
CA PRO A 420 -7.39 13.03 9.81
C PRO A 420 -6.86 11.62 9.49
N TYR A 421 -7.07 11.20 8.24
CA TYR A 421 -6.63 9.91 7.71
C TYR A 421 -5.45 10.07 6.76
N LEU A 422 -4.74 8.99 6.50
CA LEU A 422 -3.69 9.00 5.48
C LEU A 422 -4.30 9.42 4.13
N GLY A 423 -3.74 10.43 3.48
CA GLY A 423 -4.29 11.07 2.29
C GLY A 423 -4.93 12.42 2.58
N TYR A 424 -5.08 12.81 3.85
CA TYR A 424 -5.62 14.12 4.24
C TYR A 424 -5.01 14.63 5.57
N PRO A 425 -4.35 15.81 5.59
CA PRO A 425 -4.21 16.76 4.50
C PRO A 425 -3.07 16.45 3.51
N GLU A 426 -2.09 15.62 3.89
CA GLU A 426 -0.85 15.47 3.09
C GLU A 426 -0.36 14.02 3.01
N ASN A 427 -0.10 13.37 4.15
CA ASN A 427 0.59 12.08 4.19
C ASN A 427 -0.30 10.92 3.79
N ASN A 428 0.06 10.13 2.78
CA ASN A 428 -0.71 8.98 2.29
C ASN A 428 -0.03 7.62 2.51
N TYR A 429 1.18 7.61 3.10
CA TYR A 429 1.99 6.42 3.25
C TYR A 429 2.55 6.31 4.68
N MET A 430 2.44 5.13 5.27
CA MET A 430 3.07 4.75 6.53
C MET A 430 3.94 3.51 6.30
N MET A 431 5.21 3.59 6.70
CA MET A 431 6.15 2.47 6.75
C MET A 431 6.36 2.03 8.20
N TYR A 432 6.52 0.72 8.41
CA TYR A 432 6.87 0.08 9.66
C TYR A 432 8.14 -0.78 9.48
N SER A 433 9.05 -0.71 10.44
CA SER A 433 10.22 -1.58 10.56
C SER A 433 10.37 -2.05 11.99
N GLY A 434 10.44 -3.38 12.16
CA GLY A 434 10.57 -4.08 13.44
C GLY A 434 11.89 -4.83 13.60
N ASN A 435 12.89 -4.61 12.73
CA ASN A 435 14.14 -5.39 12.74
C ASN A 435 14.98 -5.19 14.01
N ASP A 436 15.21 -3.93 14.40
CA ASP A 436 16.06 -3.58 15.56
C ASP A 436 15.25 -2.97 16.73
N SER A 437 14.13 -2.33 16.42
CA SER A 437 13.20 -1.70 17.37
C SER A 437 11.86 -1.44 16.66
N ILE A 438 10.91 -0.79 17.33
CA ILE A 438 9.64 -0.35 16.75
C ILE A 438 9.85 1.02 16.10
N TYR A 439 9.89 1.05 14.76
CA TYR A 439 10.02 2.29 13.99
C TYR A 439 8.87 2.43 12.99
N THR A 440 8.29 3.63 12.95
CA THR A 440 7.29 4.01 11.95
C THR A 440 7.65 5.34 11.31
N TYR A 441 7.49 5.46 10.00
CA TYR A 441 7.68 6.71 9.28
C TYR A 441 6.48 6.96 8.37
N THR A 442 5.90 8.15 8.49
CA THR A 442 4.73 8.57 7.73
C THR A 442 5.12 9.76 6.87
N PHE A 443 4.83 9.68 5.58
CA PHE A 443 5.20 10.71 4.61
C PHE A 443 4.16 10.82 3.50
N LYS A 444 4.20 11.92 2.77
CA LYS A 444 3.44 12.14 1.55
C LYS A 444 4.21 11.57 0.36
N HIS A 445 3.66 10.55 -0.28
CA HIS A 445 4.12 10.13 -1.59
C HIS A 445 3.37 10.94 -2.66
N GLU A 446 4.11 11.68 -3.48
CA GLU A 446 3.54 12.59 -4.48
C GLU A 446 2.87 11.83 -5.63
N LYS A 447 1.75 12.37 -6.11
CA LYS A 447 1.08 11.88 -7.31
C LYS A 447 1.94 12.27 -8.51
N LYS A 448 2.20 11.32 -9.41
CA LYS A 448 2.92 11.58 -10.65
C LYS A 448 1.93 12.01 -11.73
N ASP A 449 2.14 13.18 -12.34
CA ASP A 449 1.27 13.71 -13.41
C ASP A 449 1.27 12.81 -14.65
N ASP A 450 2.42 12.19 -14.92
CA ASP A 450 2.68 11.25 -16.01
C ASP A 450 2.30 9.79 -15.67
N CYS A 451 1.56 9.56 -14.58
CA CYS A 451 1.21 8.20 -14.19
C CYS A 451 0.33 7.53 -15.26
N PRO A 452 0.68 6.34 -15.77
CA PRO A 452 -0.06 5.69 -16.86
C PRO A 452 -1.48 5.23 -16.48
N VAL A 453 -1.87 5.36 -15.20
CA VAL A 453 -3.18 4.97 -14.66
C VAL A 453 -3.95 6.19 -14.13
N CYS A 454 -3.43 6.92 -13.14
CA CYS A 454 -4.14 8.05 -12.52
C CYS A 454 -3.66 9.44 -12.98
N GLY A 455 -2.70 9.49 -13.90
CA GLY A 455 -2.13 10.72 -14.43
C GLY A 455 -3.02 11.35 -15.49
N VAL A 456 -2.79 12.63 -15.78
CA VAL A 456 -3.49 13.36 -16.84
C VAL A 456 -2.75 13.24 -18.17
N SER A 457 -1.41 13.09 -18.12
CA SER A 457 -0.57 12.87 -19.29
C SER A 457 -0.12 11.42 -19.40
N ALA A 458 0.05 10.94 -20.63
CA ALA A 458 0.66 9.65 -20.90
C ALA A 458 2.14 9.66 -20.52
N ARG A 459 2.63 8.55 -19.95
CA ARG A 459 4.04 8.41 -19.52
C ARG A 459 4.98 8.40 -20.72
N GLU A 460 6.00 9.23 -20.73
CA GLU A 460 7.01 9.19 -21.79
C GLU A 460 7.76 7.86 -21.81
N LEU A 461 7.89 7.29 -23.01
CA LEU A 461 8.57 6.04 -23.28
C LEU A 461 9.65 6.28 -24.33
N ALA A 462 10.90 6.32 -23.88
CA ALA A 462 12.06 6.40 -24.77
C ALA A 462 12.19 5.11 -25.58
N VAL A 463 12.13 5.22 -26.91
CA VAL A 463 12.21 4.11 -27.86
C VAL A 463 13.06 4.53 -29.06
N ASP A 464 13.82 3.61 -29.65
CA ASP A 464 14.50 3.87 -30.92
C ASP A 464 13.46 3.69 -32.05
N PRO A 465 13.32 4.64 -32.98
CA PRO A 465 12.39 4.54 -34.12
C PRO A 465 12.62 3.30 -35.00
N LYS A 466 13.83 2.73 -34.98
CA LYS A 466 14.22 1.54 -35.73
C LYS A 466 13.86 0.25 -35.03
N TRP A 467 13.45 0.28 -33.76
CA TRP A 467 12.98 -0.91 -33.08
C TRP A 467 11.82 -1.54 -33.85
N THR A 468 11.78 -2.85 -33.80
CA THR A 468 10.61 -3.65 -34.17
C THR A 468 9.53 -3.52 -33.10
N LEU A 469 8.29 -3.78 -33.46
CA LEU A 469 7.20 -3.85 -32.46
C LEU A 469 7.45 -4.96 -31.43
N GLN A 470 8.12 -6.06 -31.83
CA GLN A 470 8.55 -7.10 -30.89
C GLN A 470 9.51 -6.55 -29.82
N GLU A 471 10.53 -5.79 -30.21
CA GLU A 471 11.47 -5.17 -29.26
C GLU A 471 10.77 -4.20 -28.30
N LEU A 472 9.79 -3.43 -28.79
CA LEU A 472 8.95 -2.58 -27.94
C LEU A 472 8.15 -3.42 -26.92
N VAL A 473 7.47 -4.47 -27.39
CA VAL A 473 6.67 -5.40 -26.57
C VAL A 473 7.54 -6.05 -25.48
N ASP A 474 8.71 -6.55 -25.84
CA ASP A 474 9.64 -7.20 -24.92
C ASP A 474 10.21 -6.20 -23.89
N SER A 475 10.38 -4.93 -24.27
CA SER A 475 10.91 -3.91 -23.37
C SER A 475 10.01 -3.64 -22.16
N PHE A 476 8.68 -3.80 -22.27
CA PHE A 476 7.75 -3.52 -21.17
C PHE A 476 7.92 -4.45 -19.96
N ALA A 477 8.43 -5.66 -20.16
CA ALA A 477 8.70 -6.58 -19.06
C ALA A 477 9.91 -6.17 -18.23
N ALA A 478 10.91 -5.57 -18.87
CA ALA A 478 12.17 -5.16 -18.23
C ALA A 478 12.10 -3.77 -17.58
N ARG A 479 11.18 -2.91 -18.03
CA ARG A 479 11.04 -1.53 -17.55
C ARG A 479 10.42 -1.47 -16.15
N PRO A 480 11.13 -0.92 -15.13
CA PRO A 480 10.60 -0.77 -13.78
C PRO A 480 9.28 0.01 -13.71
N GLU A 481 9.10 0.95 -14.63
CA GLU A 481 7.93 1.83 -14.72
C GLU A 481 6.69 1.19 -15.37
N ALA A 482 6.82 0.01 -15.99
CA ALA A 482 5.72 -0.69 -16.68
C ALA A 482 5.47 -2.10 -16.12
N GLN A 483 6.51 -2.93 -16.02
CA GLN A 483 6.46 -4.31 -15.54
C GLN A 483 5.27 -5.11 -16.12
N LEU A 484 5.08 -5.08 -17.45
CA LEU A 484 4.01 -5.81 -18.15
C LEU A 484 4.58 -7.08 -18.78
N LYS A 485 3.91 -8.22 -18.60
CA LYS A 485 4.44 -9.53 -19.00
C LYS A 485 4.00 -9.93 -20.40
N LYS A 486 2.76 -9.61 -20.77
CA LYS A 486 2.11 -10.01 -22.01
C LYS A 486 1.36 -8.83 -22.63
N PRO A 487 2.05 -7.73 -22.97
CA PRO A 487 1.38 -6.52 -23.41
C PRO A 487 0.78 -6.70 -24.82
N SER A 488 -0.41 -6.12 -24.99
CA SER A 488 -1.05 -5.83 -26.27
C SER A 488 -1.00 -4.32 -26.48
N VAL A 489 -0.68 -3.88 -27.69
CA VAL A 489 -0.40 -2.47 -28.00
C VAL A 489 -1.38 -1.96 -29.05
N ARG A 490 -1.98 -0.81 -28.76
CA ARG A 490 -2.89 -0.10 -29.64
C ARG A 490 -2.44 1.35 -29.77
N ALA A 491 -2.48 1.88 -30.98
CA ALA A 491 -2.39 3.31 -31.26
C ALA A 491 -3.79 3.85 -31.61
N GLU A 492 -3.94 5.17 -31.62
CA GLU A 492 -5.21 5.81 -32.02
C GLU A 492 -5.70 5.27 -33.37
N GLY A 493 -6.91 4.70 -33.38
CA GLY A 493 -7.53 4.12 -34.58
C GLY A 493 -6.88 2.84 -35.14
N LYS A 494 -5.78 2.33 -34.56
CA LYS A 494 -5.04 1.18 -35.10
C LYS A 494 -4.59 0.21 -34.01
N THR A 495 -5.01 -1.05 -34.13
CA THR A 495 -4.50 -2.14 -33.30
C THR A 495 -3.15 -2.59 -33.86
N LEU A 496 -2.07 -2.41 -33.08
CA LEU A 496 -0.72 -2.77 -33.52
C LEU A 496 -0.45 -4.25 -33.28
N TYR A 497 -0.70 -4.72 -32.06
CA TYR A 497 -0.56 -6.11 -31.65
C TYR A 497 -1.55 -6.47 -30.53
N MET A 498 -2.22 -7.62 -30.64
CA MET A 498 -3.12 -8.14 -29.60
C MET A 498 -2.80 -9.59 -29.29
N GLN A 499 -2.69 -9.93 -28.01
CA GLN A 499 -2.47 -11.32 -27.58
C GLN A 499 -3.74 -12.16 -27.57
N SER A 500 -4.91 -11.52 -27.50
CA SER A 500 -6.20 -12.18 -27.40
C SER A 500 -7.29 -11.32 -28.07
N PRO A 501 -8.31 -11.92 -28.70
CA PRO A 501 -8.49 -13.35 -29.01
C PRO A 501 -7.51 -13.86 -30.09
N PRO A 502 -7.34 -15.20 -30.25
CA PRO A 502 -6.39 -15.79 -31.19
C PRO A 502 -6.51 -15.30 -32.64
N SER A 503 -7.72 -15.00 -33.09
CA SER A 503 -7.96 -14.46 -34.43
C SER A 503 -7.32 -13.08 -34.65
N LEU A 504 -7.35 -12.22 -33.63
CA LEU A 504 -6.69 -10.91 -33.68
C LEU A 504 -5.17 -11.04 -33.48
N GLU A 505 -4.73 -12.02 -32.71
CA GLU A 505 -3.31 -12.35 -32.57
C GLU A 505 -2.72 -12.76 -33.92
N GLU A 506 -3.33 -13.71 -34.63
CA GLU A 506 -2.87 -14.14 -35.95
C GLU A 506 -2.86 -13.00 -36.98
N GLN A 507 -3.87 -12.12 -36.94
CA GLN A 507 -3.96 -10.97 -37.85
C GLN A 507 -2.92 -9.88 -37.56
N THR A 508 -2.55 -9.70 -36.29
CA THR A 508 -1.64 -8.62 -35.87
C THR A 508 -0.20 -9.08 -35.67
N ARG A 509 0.05 -10.39 -35.57
CA ARG A 509 1.39 -11.00 -35.48
C ARG A 509 2.36 -10.52 -36.57
N PRO A 510 1.97 -10.36 -37.86
CA PRO A 510 2.89 -9.84 -38.88
C PRO A 510 3.37 -8.41 -38.62
N ASN A 511 2.74 -7.66 -37.71
CA ASN A 511 3.21 -6.33 -37.33
C ASN A 511 4.40 -6.38 -36.35
N LEU A 512 4.66 -7.51 -35.70
CA LEU A 512 5.76 -7.66 -34.73
C LEU A 512 7.13 -7.44 -35.36
N GLU A 513 7.30 -7.86 -36.62
CA GLU A 513 8.55 -7.73 -37.38
C GLU A 513 8.74 -6.33 -38.01
N LYS A 514 7.68 -5.50 -38.01
CA LYS A 514 7.72 -4.16 -38.60
C LYS A 514 8.36 -3.18 -37.63
N THR A 515 9.13 -2.23 -38.17
CA THR A 515 9.73 -1.15 -37.40
C THR A 515 8.67 -0.14 -36.94
N LEU A 516 8.91 0.51 -35.79
CA LEU A 516 7.97 1.47 -35.20
C LEU A 516 7.66 2.63 -36.15
N ALA A 517 8.70 3.31 -36.68
CA ALA A 517 8.52 4.46 -37.55
C ALA A 517 8.14 4.06 -38.98
N GLU A 518 9.02 3.39 -39.72
CA GLU A 518 8.82 3.12 -41.16
C GLU A 518 7.77 2.03 -41.42
N GLY A 519 7.76 0.97 -40.61
CA GLY A 519 6.88 -0.18 -40.83
C GLY A 519 5.46 0.01 -40.32
N LEU A 520 5.29 0.68 -39.17
CA LEU A 520 3.98 0.88 -38.54
C LEU A 520 3.42 2.29 -38.67
N GLY A 521 4.26 3.26 -39.06
CA GLY A 521 3.88 4.65 -39.23
C GLY A 521 3.73 5.40 -37.90
N LEU A 522 4.40 4.96 -36.84
CA LEU A 522 4.35 5.64 -35.55
C LEU A 522 5.20 6.90 -35.56
N MET A 523 4.69 7.94 -34.91
CA MET A 523 5.34 9.25 -34.85
C MET A 523 5.92 9.53 -33.46
N ASP A 524 6.95 10.38 -33.42
CA ASP A 524 7.44 10.93 -32.16
C ASP A 524 6.32 11.72 -31.45
N GLY A 525 6.19 11.54 -30.14
CA GLY A 525 5.12 12.12 -29.33
C GLY A 525 3.75 11.43 -29.45
N GLN A 526 3.61 10.38 -30.26
CA GLN A 526 2.33 9.66 -30.38
C GLN A 526 1.99 8.86 -29.12
N GLU A 527 0.72 8.90 -28.72
CA GLU A 527 0.24 8.11 -27.58
C GLU A 527 -0.19 6.70 -28.01
N ILE A 528 0.16 5.72 -27.17
CA ILE A 528 -0.23 4.32 -27.30
C ILE A 528 -0.93 3.85 -26.02
N GLY A 529 -1.98 3.07 -26.19
CA GLY A 529 -2.62 2.31 -25.14
C GLY A 529 -2.04 0.90 -25.07
N VAL A 530 -1.61 0.49 -23.88
CA VAL A 530 -1.05 -0.83 -23.64
C VAL A 530 -1.94 -1.55 -22.64
N THR A 531 -2.38 -2.75 -22.99
CA THR A 531 -3.18 -3.63 -22.12
C THR A 531 -2.39 -4.91 -21.85
N ASP A 532 -2.66 -5.60 -20.76
CA ASP A 532 -2.03 -6.89 -20.44
C ASP A 532 -3.12 -7.83 -19.92
N PRO A 533 -3.15 -9.13 -20.27
CA PRO A 533 -4.10 -10.09 -19.72
C PRO A 533 -4.14 -10.13 -18.19
N ALA A 534 -3.01 -9.87 -17.52
CA ALA A 534 -2.96 -9.74 -16.06
C ALA A 534 -3.82 -8.57 -15.54
N PHE A 535 -4.08 -7.58 -16.40
CA PHE A 535 -4.81 -6.35 -16.18
C PHE A 535 -5.93 -6.16 -17.20
N ALA A 536 -6.68 -7.22 -17.53
CA ALA A 536 -7.55 -7.32 -18.71
C ALA A 536 -8.52 -6.14 -18.97
N THR A 537 -8.87 -5.35 -17.96
CA THR A 537 -9.77 -4.17 -18.04
C THR A 537 -9.03 -2.82 -17.99
N VAL A 538 -7.70 -2.83 -17.92
CA VAL A 538 -6.87 -1.65 -17.69
C VAL A 538 -6.02 -1.36 -18.92
N SER A 539 -6.12 -0.13 -19.43
CA SER A 539 -5.26 0.38 -20.49
C SER A 539 -4.28 1.41 -19.94
N PHE A 540 -3.00 1.07 -19.91
CA PHE A 540 -1.90 1.95 -19.55
C PHE A 540 -1.58 2.89 -20.71
N LYS A 541 -1.46 4.19 -20.44
CA LYS A 541 -1.18 5.22 -21.47
C LYS A 541 0.30 5.59 -21.49
N PHE A 542 0.95 5.41 -22.64
CA PHE A 542 2.34 5.82 -22.86
C PHE A 542 2.45 6.75 -24.07
N ARG A 543 3.41 7.68 -24.03
CA ARG A 543 3.76 8.58 -25.12
C ARG A 543 5.13 8.21 -25.66
N LEU A 544 5.22 7.88 -26.94
CA LEU A 544 6.48 7.52 -27.58
C LEU A 544 7.39 8.74 -27.67
N LYS A 545 8.66 8.55 -27.33
CA LYS A 545 9.72 9.54 -27.50
C LYS A 545 10.87 8.89 -28.26
N PHE A 546 11.06 9.30 -29.51
CA PHE A 546 12.08 8.74 -30.38
C PHE A 546 13.45 9.29 -29.97
N THR A 547 14.36 8.39 -29.58
CA THR A 547 15.72 8.73 -29.09
C THR A 547 16.82 8.23 -29.99
#